data_AF-A0A7X9QEP3-F1
#
_entry.id   AF-A0A7X9QEP3-F1
#
_cell.length_a   1.000
_cell.length_b   1.000
_cell.length_c   1.000
_cell.angle_alpha   90.00
_cell.angle_beta   90.00
_cell.angle_gamma   90.00
#
_symmetry.space_group_name_H-M   'P 1'
#
loop_
_entity.id
_entity.type
_entity.pdbx_description
1 polymer ?
#
loop_
_entity_poly.entity_id
_entity_poly.type
_entity_poly.pdbx_seq_one_letter_code
_entity_poly.pdbx_strand_id
1 'polypeptide(L)'
;MSEQHTPAPGDPMSSGAVPLTPLLGDDPPKVGDFWLDARLVAAPSGVAFAGHDEANTPVMLLLLSEGAANDAAARDRLAGVVNQLHIDTVVARGGHGQDEGRLGRKYRHEEDDPVDPDDAPLAPWVALAYDGSPAAIAEASRILDEVQLARLPLQGTPSGPDYRLHWIDRAGPGVARLWPLPWPGRHDRAGWVSILASWLLMLLIAALAVLIAILIFQQSPQQSPPPPVPPTGSPPPQSGSPPPQSGSPSPQSGSPSPQSGSPSPQSGSPSPQSGSPSPQSGSPSPQSGSPSAAGPPSPNSRL
;
A
#
# COMPACT_ATOMS: atom_id res chain seq x y z
N MET A 1 -63.90 2.16 4.31
CA MET A 1 -62.90 3.16 3.90
C MET A 1 -61.68 2.97 4.77
N SER A 2 -60.62 2.35 4.24
CA SER A 2 -59.31 2.32 4.91
C SER A 2 -58.36 3.08 4.00
N GLU A 3 -57.90 4.24 4.48
CA GLU A 3 -57.08 5.17 3.72
C GLU A 3 -55.71 4.57 3.45
N GLN A 4 -55.36 4.46 2.17
CA GLN A 4 -54.01 4.10 1.73
C GLN A 4 -53.09 5.30 1.93
N HIS A 5 -52.20 5.22 2.92
CA HIS A 5 -51.15 6.19 3.12
C HIS A 5 -50.10 6.02 2.01
N THR A 6 -50.13 6.91 1.02
CA THR A 6 -49.16 6.97 -0.08
C THR A 6 -47.93 7.73 0.43
N PRO A 7 -46.71 7.17 0.43
CA PRO A 7 -45.54 7.93 0.84
C PRO A 7 -45.21 9.00 -0.21
N ALA A 8 -44.97 10.23 0.28
CA ALA A 8 -44.71 11.42 -0.53
C ALA A 8 -43.37 11.33 -1.30
N PRO A 9 -43.28 11.91 -2.51
CA PRO A 9 -42.04 11.95 -3.28
C PRO A 9 -41.25 13.21 -2.90
N GLY A 10 -40.05 13.04 -2.37
CA GLY A 10 -39.09 14.13 -2.24
C GLY A 10 -38.27 14.12 -0.97
N ASP A 11 -37.25 13.27 -0.92
CA ASP A 11 -36.04 13.53 -0.16
C ASP A 11 -34.85 13.52 -1.14
N PRO A 12 -34.35 14.69 -1.59
CA PRO A 12 -33.17 14.77 -2.45
C PRO A 12 -31.83 14.70 -1.68
N MET A 13 -31.80 14.16 -0.46
CA MET A 13 -30.59 14.14 0.39
C MET A 13 -30.39 12.80 1.12
N SER A 14 -30.57 11.68 0.43
CA SER A 14 -29.87 10.43 0.76
C SER A 14 -28.95 10.12 -0.42
N SER A 15 -27.88 10.90 -0.55
CA SER A 15 -26.72 10.49 -1.34
C SER A 15 -26.35 9.11 -0.82
N GLY A 16 -26.50 8.07 -1.66
CA GLY A 16 -26.31 6.66 -1.33
C GLY A 16 -24.87 6.34 -0.94
N ALA A 17 -24.43 6.90 0.18
CA ALA A 17 -23.14 6.68 0.78
C ALA A 17 -23.14 5.24 1.25
N VAL A 18 -22.35 4.44 0.54
CA VAL A 18 -22.04 3.08 0.92
C VAL A 18 -21.46 3.07 2.35
N PRO A 19 -21.97 2.23 3.26
CA PRO A 19 -21.34 2.05 4.56
C PRO A 19 -19.98 1.34 4.39
N LEU A 20 -18.89 2.10 4.51
CA LEU A 20 -17.54 1.57 4.59
C LEU A 20 -17.23 1.22 6.04
N THR A 21 -16.77 -0.01 6.30
CA THR A 21 -16.36 -0.47 7.63
C THR A 21 -14.83 -0.44 7.72
N PRO A 22 -14.20 -0.05 8.85
CA PRO A 22 -12.74 -0.06 8.96
C PRO A 22 -12.15 -1.46 8.80
N LEU A 23 -10.88 -1.51 8.39
CA LEU A 23 -10.08 -2.74 8.39
C LEU A 23 -9.87 -3.23 9.83
N LEU A 24 -9.81 -4.54 10.00
CA LEU A 24 -9.44 -5.21 11.25
C LEU A 24 -7.94 -5.46 11.33
N GLY A 25 -7.44 -5.74 12.54
CA GLY A 25 -6.01 -6.03 12.75
C GLY A 25 -5.52 -7.30 12.04
N ASP A 26 -6.43 -8.24 11.77
CA ASP A 26 -6.13 -9.48 11.05
C ASP A 26 -6.23 -9.33 9.52
N ASP A 27 -6.81 -8.23 9.03
CA ASP A 27 -6.94 -7.99 7.59
C ASP A 27 -5.56 -7.63 7.01
N PRO A 28 -5.17 -8.21 5.86
CA PRO A 28 -3.89 -7.89 5.24
C PRO A 28 -3.87 -6.42 4.78
N PRO A 29 -2.75 -5.69 4.92
CA PRO A 29 -2.68 -4.29 4.47
C PRO A 29 -2.68 -4.17 2.94
N LYS A 30 -2.21 -5.21 2.24
CA LYS A 30 -2.08 -5.27 0.78
C LYS A 30 -2.29 -6.72 0.33
N VAL A 31 -2.93 -6.90 -0.83
CA VAL A 31 -3.08 -8.20 -1.50
C VAL A 31 -2.63 -8.03 -2.95
N GLY A 32 -1.58 -8.76 -3.34
CA GLY A 32 -0.91 -8.55 -4.63
C GLY A 32 -0.47 -7.10 -4.80
N ASP A 33 -0.95 -6.44 -5.86
CA ASP A 33 -0.64 -5.04 -6.18
C ASP A 33 -1.58 -4.01 -5.52
N PHE A 34 -2.58 -4.46 -4.76
CA PHE A 34 -3.67 -3.61 -4.29
C PHE A 34 -3.62 -3.35 -2.79
N TRP A 35 -3.65 -2.08 -2.40
CA TRP A 35 -3.79 -1.64 -1.02
C TRP A 35 -5.24 -1.71 -0.58
N LEU A 36 -5.49 -2.17 0.64
CA LEU A 36 -6.83 -2.22 1.20
C LEU A 36 -7.11 -0.95 2.00
N ASP A 37 -8.31 -0.41 1.84
CA ASP A 37 -8.76 0.85 2.46
C ASP A 37 -9.83 0.61 3.52
N ALA A 38 -10.85 -0.18 3.17
CA ALA A 38 -12.01 -0.43 4.01
C ALA A 38 -12.69 -1.74 3.64
N ARG A 39 -13.46 -2.30 4.56
CA ARG A 39 -14.34 -3.45 4.31
C ARG A 39 -15.67 -2.97 3.75
N LEU A 40 -16.16 -3.69 2.74
CA LEU A 40 -17.45 -3.47 2.09
C LEU A 40 -18.47 -4.52 2.52
N VAL A 41 -18.10 -5.80 2.40
CA VAL A 41 -18.97 -6.94 2.69
C VAL A 41 -18.16 -8.01 3.39
N ALA A 42 -18.72 -8.64 4.41
CA ALA A 42 -18.15 -9.82 5.04
C ALA A 42 -19.15 -10.97 4.98
N ALA A 43 -18.69 -12.12 4.53
CA ALA A 43 -19.43 -13.38 4.49
C ALA A 43 -18.53 -14.51 5.01
N PRO A 44 -19.10 -15.65 5.44
CA PRO A 44 -18.34 -16.85 5.76
C PRO A 44 -17.36 -17.31 4.67
N SER A 45 -17.70 -17.08 3.38
CA SER A 45 -16.84 -17.40 2.24
C SER A 45 -15.67 -16.44 2.06
N GLY A 46 -15.72 -15.23 2.62
CA GLY A 46 -14.69 -14.22 2.40
C GLY A 46 -15.15 -12.79 2.65
N VAL A 47 -14.24 -11.86 2.35
CA VAL A 47 -14.43 -10.44 2.61
C VAL A 47 -14.19 -9.67 1.32
N ALA A 48 -15.07 -8.71 1.04
CA ALA A 48 -14.87 -7.72 0.00
C ALA A 48 -14.34 -6.43 0.61
N PHE A 49 -13.27 -5.90 0.04
CA PHE A 49 -12.60 -4.67 0.46
C PHE A 49 -12.70 -3.62 -0.64
N ALA A 50 -12.84 -2.37 -0.25
CA ALA A 50 -12.45 -1.25 -1.08
C ALA A 50 -10.93 -1.10 -0.99
N GLY A 51 -10.29 -0.88 -2.12
CA GLY A 51 -8.85 -0.71 -2.20
C GLY A 51 -8.46 0.09 -3.43
N HIS A 52 -7.16 0.22 -3.66
CA HIS A 52 -6.61 0.89 -4.83
C HIS A 52 -5.28 0.28 -5.27
N ASP A 53 -4.92 0.50 -6.54
CA ASP A 53 -3.60 0.21 -7.07
C ASP A 53 -2.60 1.35 -6.81
N GLU A 54 -1.33 1.21 -7.22
CA GLU A 54 -0.33 2.27 -7.08
C GLU A 54 -0.69 3.59 -7.78
N ALA A 55 -1.54 3.54 -8.81
CA ALA A 55 -2.03 4.70 -9.52
C ALA A 55 -3.23 5.38 -8.83
N ASN A 56 -3.66 4.91 -7.65
CA ASN A 56 -4.88 5.31 -6.95
C ASN A 56 -6.18 5.00 -7.74
N THR A 57 -6.17 3.98 -8.60
CA THR A 57 -7.37 3.49 -9.27
C THR A 57 -8.19 2.69 -8.26
N PRO A 58 -9.45 3.06 -7.98
CA PRO A 58 -10.28 2.33 -7.03
C PRO A 58 -10.63 0.94 -7.56
N VAL A 59 -10.45 -0.05 -6.70
CA VAL A 59 -10.80 -1.45 -6.95
C VAL A 59 -11.59 -2.02 -5.78
N MET A 60 -12.34 -3.08 -6.07
CA MET A 60 -13.05 -3.87 -5.09
C MET A 60 -12.40 -5.24 -5.07
N LEU A 61 -11.72 -5.56 -3.97
CA LEU A 61 -10.96 -6.78 -3.83
C LEU A 61 -11.76 -7.79 -3.00
N LEU A 62 -12.07 -8.93 -3.60
CA LEU A 62 -12.64 -10.08 -2.90
C LEU A 62 -11.51 -10.99 -2.47
N LEU A 63 -11.46 -11.33 -1.19
CA LEU A 63 -10.50 -12.28 -0.61
C LEU A 63 -11.29 -13.41 0.05
N LEU A 64 -11.02 -14.66 -0.31
CA LEU A 64 -11.66 -15.80 0.36
C LEU A 64 -11.19 -15.94 1.81
N SER A 65 -12.09 -16.44 2.65
CA SER A 65 -11.76 -16.80 4.03
C SER A 65 -10.80 -17.99 4.08
N GLU A 66 -10.11 -18.20 5.19
CA GLU A 66 -9.25 -19.36 5.42
C GLU A 66 -10.00 -20.68 5.16
N GLY A 67 -11.23 -20.78 5.63
CA GLY A 67 -12.07 -21.94 5.43
C GLY A 67 -12.39 -22.22 3.96
N ALA A 68 -12.84 -21.19 3.24
CA ALA A 68 -13.19 -21.31 1.81
C ALA A 68 -11.94 -21.48 0.94
N ALA A 69 -10.82 -20.83 1.28
CA ALA A 69 -9.56 -20.94 0.57
C ALA A 69 -9.00 -22.36 0.60
N ASN A 70 -9.20 -23.11 1.68
CA ASN A 70 -8.70 -24.48 1.83
C ASN A 70 -9.58 -25.53 1.11
N ASP A 71 -10.83 -25.21 0.80
CA ASP A 71 -11.77 -26.12 0.13
C ASP A 71 -11.69 -25.98 -1.40
N ALA A 72 -11.30 -27.06 -2.09
CA ALA A 72 -11.16 -27.05 -3.55
C ALA A 72 -12.46 -26.63 -4.25
N ALA A 73 -13.60 -27.12 -3.78
CA ALA A 73 -14.89 -26.81 -4.38
C ALA A 73 -15.24 -25.31 -4.23
N ALA A 74 -14.91 -24.66 -3.11
CA ALA A 74 -15.09 -23.22 -2.94
C ALA A 74 -14.20 -22.40 -3.89
N ARG A 75 -12.93 -22.80 -4.07
CA ARG A 75 -12.01 -22.16 -5.03
C ARG A 75 -12.53 -22.26 -6.46
N ASP A 76 -13.00 -23.44 -6.86
CA ASP A 76 -13.57 -23.70 -8.18
C ASP A 76 -14.84 -22.89 -8.42
N ARG A 77 -15.70 -22.73 -7.40
CA ARG A 77 -16.89 -21.88 -7.47
C ARG A 77 -16.52 -20.42 -7.71
N LEU A 78 -15.56 -19.88 -6.95
CA LEU A 78 -15.09 -18.52 -7.20
C LEU A 78 -14.55 -18.39 -8.63
N ALA A 79 -13.68 -19.31 -9.06
CA ALA A 79 -13.13 -19.30 -10.41
C ALA A 79 -14.21 -19.36 -11.49
N GLY A 80 -15.23 -20.19 -11.30
CA GLY A 80 -16.38 -20.33 -12.19
C GLY A 80 -17.23 -19.06 -12.27
N VAL A 81 -17.47 -18.38 -11.15
CA VAL A 81 -18.22 -17.12 -11.12
C VAL A 81 -17.42 -16.00 -11.79
N VAL A 82 -16.13 -15.87 -11.48
CA VAL A 82 -15.25 -14.87 -12.09
C VAL A 82 -15.16 -15.07 -13.59
N ASN A 83 -15.02 -16.32 -14.04
CA ASN A 83 -14.99 -16.66 -15.45
C ASN A 83 -16.29 -16.35 -16.20
N GLN A 84 -17.41 -16.07 -15.51
CA GLN A 84 -18.65 -15.61 -16.14
C GLN A 84 -18.71 -14.08 -16.27
N LEU A 85 -17.92 -13.33 -15.49
CA LEU A 85 -17.90 -11.87 -15.53
C LEU A 85 -17.34 -11.31 -16.84
N HIS A 86 -17.63 -10.03 -17.08
CA HIS A 86 -17.07 -9.29 -18.19
C HIS A 86 -15.57 -9.05 -17.98
N ILE A 87 -14.80 -9.05 -19.07
CA ILE A 87 -13.35 -8.91 -19.00
C ILE A 87 -12.88 -7.57 -18.42
N ASP A 88 -13.65 -6.51 -18.65
CA ASP A 88 -13.35 -5.16 -18.15
C ASP A 88 -13.73 -5.00 -16.68
N THR A 89 -14.62 -5.86 -16.15
CA THR A 89 -14.95 -5.87 -14.73
C THR A 89 -13.82 -6.50 -13.92
N VAL A 90 -13.11 -7.48 -14.46
CA VAL A 90 -12.02 -8.17 -13.76
C VAL A 90 -10.69 -7.48 -14.06
N VAL A 91 -10.17 -6.78 -13.05
CA VAL A 91 -8.87 -6.10 -13.12
C VAL A 91 -7.75 -7.13 -13.02
N ALA A 92 -7.81 -7.98 -12.00
CA ALA A 92 -6.83 -9.03 -11.73
C ALA A 92 -7.44 -10.14 -10.87
N ARG A 93 -6.79 -11.30 -10.82
CA ARG A 93 -7.07 -12.37 -9.86
C ARG A 93 -5.78 -13.07 -9.45
N GLY A 94 -5.78 -13.73 -8.31
CA GLY A 94 -4.61 -14.45 -7.81
C GLY A 94 -4.99 -15.47 -6.75
N GLY A 95 -3.98 -16.12 -6.19
CA GLY A 95 -4.16 -17.23 -5.26
C GLY A 95 -4.43 -18.58 -5.94
N HIS A 96 -4.55 -19.63 -5.13
CA HIS A 96 -4.54 -21.01 -5.61
C HIS A 96 -5.78 -21.36 -6.45
N GLY A 97 -5.59 -21.99 -7.61
CA GLY A 97 -6.69 -22.43 -8.50
C GLY A 97 -7.45 -21.29 -9.19
N GLN A 98 -6.80 -20.15 -9.41
CA GLN A 98 -7.39 -18.98 -10.08
C GLN A 98 -6.76 -18.66 -11.45
N ASP A 99 -5.88 -19.52 -11.95
CA ASP A 99 -5.13 -19.37 -13.20
C ASP A 99 -5.87 -19.93 -14.43
N GLU A 100 -6.92 -20.73 -14.22
CA GLU A 100 -7.67 -21.37 -15.29
C GLU A 100 -8.90 -20.58 -15.80
N GLY A 101 -9.29 -20.90 -17.04
CA GLY A 101 -10.51 -20.45 -17.70
C GLY A 101 -10.36 -19.19 -18.57
N ARG A 102 -11.50 -18.62 -18.97
CA ARG A 102 -11.57 -17.51 -19.94
C ARG A 102 -10.77 -16.28 -19.50
N LEU A 103 -10.73 -16.02 -18.19
CA LEU A 103 -10.04 -14.89 -17.60
C LEU A 103 -8.71 -15.29 -16.95
N GLY A 104 -8.16 -16.46 -17.28
CA GLY A 104 -6.85 -16.92 -16.77
C GLY A 104 -5.71 -15.94 -17.04
N ARG A 105 -5.73 -15.21 -18.16
CA ARG A 105 -4.73 -14.15 -18.45
C ARG A 105 -4.74 -12.96 -17.48
N LYS A 106 -5.78 -12.82 -16.65
CA LYS A 106 -5.86 -11.80 -15.59
C LYS A 106 -5.23 -12.30 -14.29
N TYR A 107 -4.76 -13.55 -14.28
CA TYR A 107 -4.03 -14.14 -13.16
C TYR A 107 -2.70 -13.43 -12.96
N ARG A 108 -2.40 -13.10 -11.71
CA ARG A 108 -1.09 -12.61 -11.29
C ARG A 108 -0.33 -13.79 -10.68
N HIS A 109 0.76 -14.16 -11.35
CA HIS A 109 1.68 -15.16 -10.81
C HIS A 109 2.39 -14.57 -9.60
N GLU A 110 2.34 -15.29 -8.49
CA GLU A 110 3.03 -14.95 -7.24
C GLU A 110 4.26 -15.87 -7.04
N GLU A 111 4.71 -16.55 -8.10
CA GLU A 111 5.81 -17.53 -8.06
C GLU A 111 7.18 -16.92 -7.71
N ASP A 112 7.37 -15.63 -8.00
CA ASP A 112 8.59 -14.88 -7.67
C ASP A 112 8.61 -14.38 -6.20
N ASP A 113 7.49 -14.54 -5.47
CA ASP A 113 7.39 -14.11 -4.08
C ASP A 113 8.01 -15.14 -3.13
N PRO A 114 8.62 -14.71 -2.01
CA PRO A 114 9.14 -15.62 -1.00
C PRO A 114 8.04 -16.56 -0.50
N VAL A 115 8.31 -17.86 -0.57
CA VAL A 115 7.39 -18.91 -0.10
C VAL A 115 7.52 -19.06 1.41
N ASP A 116 6.39 -19.11 2.11
CA ASP A 116 6.34 -19.36 3.55
C ASP A 116 6.76 -20.82 3.83
N PRO A 117 7.57 -21.12 4.87
CA PRO A 117 8.00 -22.48 5.20
C PRO A 117 6.88 -23.52 5.31
N ASP A 118 5.65 -23.10 5.63
CA ASP A 118 4.50 -24.00 5.75
C ASP A 118 3.81 -24.33 4.40
N ASP A 119 4.23 -23.71 3.29
CA ASP A 119 3.74 -23.93 1.92
C ASP A 119 2.20 -23.88 1.80
N ALA A 120 1.56 -23.09 2.67
CA ALA A 120 0.12 -23.01 2.75
C ALA A 120 -0.48 -22.46 1.43
N PRO A 121 -1.58 -23.04 0.94
CA PRO A 121 -2.18 -22.58 -0.30
C PRO A 121 -2.69 -21.15 -0.12
N LEU A 122 -2.30 -20.29 -1.05
CA LEU A 122 -2.71 -18.89 -1.06
C LEU A 122 -4.22 -18.77 -1.22
N ALA A 123 -4.80 -17.93 -0.39
CA ALA A 123 -6.21 -17.60 -0.47
C ALA A 123 -6.53 -16.97 -1.83
N PRO A 124 -7.49 -17.52 -2.57
CA PRO A 124 -7.96 -16.92 -3.80
C PRO A 124 -8.46 -15.50 -3.57
N TRP A 125 -8.05 -14.60 -4.46
CA TRP A 125 -8.49 -13.22 -4.45
C TRP A 125 -8.78 -12.73 -5.87
N VAL A 126 -9.67 -11.74 -5.97
CA VAL A 126 -10.10 -11.15 -7.24
C VAL A 126 -10.26 -9.65 -7.05
N ALA A 127 -9.59 -8.87 -7.89
CA ALA A 127 -9.77 -7.43 -7.97
C ALA A 127 -10.76 -7.10 -9.10
N LEU A 128 -11.87 -6.49 -8.73
CA LEU A 128 -12.90 -6.00 -9.64
C LEU A 128 -12.82 -4.48 -9.77
N ALA A 129 -13.22 -3.95 -10.93
CA ALA A 129 -13.40 -2.51 -11.11
C ALA A 129 -14.45 -2.00 -10.13
N TYR A 130 -14.15 -0.89 -9.43
CA TYR A 130 -15.02 -0.34 -8.40
C TYR A 130 -15.40 1.10 -8.68
N ASP A 131 -16.70 1.34 -8.80
CA ASP A 131 -17.29 2.64 -9.07
C ASP A 131 -17.91 3.30 -7.82
N GLY A 132 -17.79 2.66 -6.64
CA GLY A 132 -18.41 3.14 -5.41
C GLY A 132 -19.92 2.93 -5.34
N SER A 133 -20.52 2.24 -6.31
CA SER A 133 -21.98 2.09 -6.36
C SER A 133 -22.48 1.00 -5.39
N PRO A 134 -23.71 1.14 -4.86
CA PRO A 134 -24.37 0.05 -4.14
C PRO A 134 -24.54 -1.23 -4.96
N ALA A 135 -24.61 -1.11 -6.30
CA ALA A 135 -24.71 -2.23 -7.21
C ALA A 135 -23.43 -3.08 -7.23
N ALA A 136 -22.25 -2.45 -7.20
CA ALA A 136 -20.98 -3.17 -7.08
C ALA A 136 -20.92 -3.99 -5.79
N ILE A 137 -21.44 -3.45 -4.69
CA ILE A 137 -21.44 -4.13 -3.38
C ILE A 137 -22.44 -5.28 -3.34
N ALA A 138 -23.62 -5.08 -3.94
CA ALA A 138 -24.59 -6.16 -4.12
C ALA A 138 -24.00 -7.29 -4.98
N GLU A 139 -23.19 -6.95 -5.98
CA GLU A 139 -22.48 -7.91 -6.82
C GLU A 139 -21.39 -8.65 -6.04
N ALA A 140 -20.60 -7.97 -5.20
CA ALA A 140 -19.64 -8.63 -4.31
C ALA A 140 -20.32 -9.58 -3.33
N SER A 141 -21.42 -9.15 -2.70
CA SER A 141 -22.25 -10.02 -1.86
C SER A 141 -22.79 -11.22 -2.64
N ARG A 142 -23.23 -11.03 -3.88
CA ARG A 142 -23.69 -12.12 -4.75
C ARG A 142 -22.58 -13.13 -5.02
N ILE A 143 -21.38 -12.68 -5.39
CA ILE A 143 -20.25 -13.56 -5.65
C ILE A 143 -19.89 -14.37 -4.40
N LEU A 144 -19.79 -13.71 -3.25
CA LEU A 144 -19.48 -14.38 -1.98
C LEU A 144 -20.57 -15.39 -1.59
N ASP A 145 -21.84 -15.07 -1.81
CA ASP A 145 -22.97 -15.96 -1.55
C ASP A 145 -22.99 -17.20 -2.44
N GLU A 146 -22.60 -17.08 -3.70
CA GLU A 146 -22.43 -18.22 -4.61
C GLU A 146 -21.31 -19.15 -4.11
N VAL A 147 -20.21 -18.61 -3.56
CA VAL A 147 -19.12 -19.42 -3.00
C VAL A 147 -19.57 -20.21 -1.77
N GLN A 148 -20.39 -19.62 -0.90
CA GLN A 148 -20.96 -20.32 0.27
C GLN A 148 -22.30 -21.03 0.00
N LEU A 149 -22.75 -21.10 -1.25
CA LEU A 149 -24.01 -21.73 -1.65
C LEU A 149 -25.25 -21.16 -0.91
N ALA A 150 -25.22 -19.90 -0.48
CA ALA A 150 -26.28 -19.32 0.35
C ALA A 150 -27.60 -19.10 -0.41
N ARG A 151 -27.55 -18.96 -1.74
CA ARG A 151 -28.73 -18.65 -2.59
C ARG A 151 -29.15 -19.80 -3.50
N LEU A 152 -28.67 -21.02 -3.25
CA LEU A 152 -29.08 -22.16 -4.07
C LEU A 152 -30.57 -22.47 -3.84
N PRO A 153 -31.39 -22.52 -4.91
CA PRO A 153 -32.76 -23.00 -4.78
C PRO A 153 -32.75 -24.47 -4.38
N LEU A 154 -33.53 -24.84 -3.37
CA LEU A 154 -33.67 -26.22 -2.96
C LEU A 154 -34.28 -27.02 -4.12
N GLN A 155 -33.58 -28.06 -4.55
CA GLN A 155 -34.09 -28.98 -5.56
C GLN A 155 -34.99 -30.01 -4.88
N GLY A 156 -36.31 -29.84 -5.07
CA GLY A 156 -37.32 -30.76 -4.54
C GLY A 156 -37.78 -30.43 -3.12
N THR A 157 -38.50 -31.38 -2.51
CA THR A 157 -39.03 -31.22 -1.16
C THR A 157 -37.90 -31.45 -0.14
N PRO A 158 -37.66 -30.51 0.80
CA PRO A 158 -36.62 -30.67 1.81
C PRO A 158 -36.87 -31.93 2.64
N SER A 159 -35.88 -32.81 2.76
CA SER A 159 -35.97 -34.01 3.58
C SER A 159 -34.58 -34.38 4.12
N GLY A 160 -34.51 -34.76 5.39
CA GLY A 160 -33.25 -35.07 6.08
C GLY A 160 -32.66 -33.89 6.86
N PRO A 161 -31.47 -34.07 7.46
CA PRO A 161 -30.78 -33.02 8.19
C PRO A 161 -30.29 -31.92 7.25
N ASP A 162 -30.23 -30.70 7.76
CA ASP A 162 -29.71 -29.55 7.01
C ASP A 162 -28.23 -29.77 6.63
N TYR A 163 -27.89 -29.40 5.41
CA TYR A 163 -26.51 -29.39 4.95
C TYR A 163 -25.83 -28.08 5.35
N ARG A 164 -24.65 -28.18 5.98
CA ARG A 164 -23.82 -27.03 6.32
C ARG A 164 -22.41 -27.27 5.80
N LEU A 165 -21.84 -26.27 5.14
CA LEU A 165 -20.46 -26.33 4.67
C LEU A 165 -19.52 -26.49 5.88
N HIS A 166 -18.61 -27.46 5.80
CA HIS A 166 -17.74 -27.84 6.91
C HIS A 166 -16.75 -26.73 7.33
N TRP A 167 -16.52 -25.74 6.47
CA TRP A 167 -15.62 -24.62 6.71
C TRP A 167 -16.34 -23.32 7.06
N ILE A 168 -17.67 -23.30 7.12
CA ILE A 168 -18.47 -22.06 7.27
C ILE A 168 -18.13 -21.27 8.54
N ASP A 169 -17.62 -21.93 9.59
CA ASP A 169 -17.22 -21.29 10.84
C ASP A 169 -15.79 -20.72 10.81
N ARG A 170 -15.00 -21.07 9.78
CA ARG A 170 -13.62 -20.59 9.57
C ARG A 170 -13.61 -19.35 8.66
N ALA A 171 -14.23 -18.28 9.14
CA ALA A 171 -14.45 -17.04 8.39
C ALA A 171 -13.31 -16.00 8.53
N GLY A 172 -12.18 -16.38 9.15
CA GLY A 172 -10.99 -15.51 9.20
C GLY A 172 -10.46 -15.19 7.79
N PRO A 173 -9.75 -14.06 7.61
CA PRO A 173 -9.16 -13.71 6.33
C PRO A 173 -8.21 -14.82 5.88
N GLY A 174 -8.28 -15.22 4.61
CA GLY A 174 -7.38 -16.21 4.06
C GLY A 174 -5.95 -15.67 3.92
N VAL A 175 -4.97 -16.57 3.86
CA VAL A 175 -3.55 -16.23 3.74
C VAL A 175 -3.29 -15.57 2.38
N ALA A 176 -2.87 -14.30 2.38
CA ALA A 176 -2.39 -13.59 1.21
C ALA A 176 -0.89 -13.33 1.33
N ARG A 177 -0.14 -13.50 0.24
CA ARG A 177 1.28 -13.12 0.22
C ARG A 177 1.42 -11.62 0.33
N LEU A 178 2.23 -11.19 1.30
CA LEU A 178 2.55 -9.78 1.51
C LEU A 178 3.94 -9.50 0.94
N TRP A 179 4.04 -9.46 -0.38
CA TRP A 179 5.27 -9.11 -1.09
C TRP A 179 4.97 -8.23 -2.33
N PRO A 180 5.81 -7.23 -2.66
CA PRO A 180 6.88 -6.68 -1.83
C PRO A 180 6.34 -6.11 -0.52
N LEU A 181 7.17 -6.18 0.52
CA LEU A 181 6.79 -5.74 1.85
C LEU A 181 6.39 -4.26 1.83
N PRO A 182 5.36 -3.85 2.61
CA PRO A 182 4.72 -2.54 2.48
C PRO A 182 5.61 -1.35 2.92
N TRP A 183 6.90 -1.53 3.21
CA TRP A 183 7.84 -0.46 3.55
C TRP A 183 8.74 -0.10 2.36
N PRO A 184 8.99 1.21 2.09
CA PRO A 184 8.65 2.36 2.90
C PRO A 184 7.34 3.04 2.43
N GLY A 185 6.21 2.45 2.78
CA GLY A 185 4.96 3.17 2.99
C GLY A 185 3.93 3.01 1.87
N ARG A 186 2.66 2.93 2.28
CA ARG A 186 1.52 3.27 1.44
C ARG A 186 1.65 4.75 1.06
N HIS A 187 1.96 5.03 -0.20
CA HIS A 187 2.10 6.41 -0.71
C HIS A 187 0.73 6.97 -1.06
N ASP A 188 -0.25 6.86 -0.16
CA ASP A 188 -1.44 7.70 -0.30
C ASP A 188 -0.90 9.12 -0.32
N ARG A 189 -1.05 9.80 -1.46
CA ARG A 189 -0.66 11.20 -1.55
C ARG A 189 -1.38 11.88 -0.40
N ALA A 190 -0.65 12.39 0.58
CA ALA A 190 -1.21 13.21 1.63
C ALA A 190 -2.09 14.23 0.92
N GLY A 191 -3.41 14.06 1.04
CA GLY A 191 -4.35 14.76 0.18
C GLY A 191 -4.04 16.25 0.28
N TRP A 192 -4.15 17.00 -0.81
CA TRP A 192 -3.81 18.43 -0.81
C TRP A 192 -4.43 19.19 0.38
N VAL A 193 -5.55 18.70 0.89
CA VAL A 193 -6.21 19.10 2.14
C VAL A 193 -5.31 19.02 3.38
N SER A 194 -4.53 17.96 3.62
CA SER A 194 -3.66 17.87 4.80
C SER A 194 -2.46 18.83 4.69
N ILE A 195 -1.93 19.01 3.48
CA ILE A 195 -0.91 20.03 3.19
C ILE A 195 -1.47 21.43 3.46
N LEU A 196 -2.67 21.73 2.94
CA LEU A 196 -3.37 22.99 3.16
C LEU A 196 -3.69 23.22 4.65
N ALA A 197 -4.15 22.19 5.36
CA ALA A 197 -4.46 22.26 6.78
C ALA A 197 -3.19 22.49 7.62
N SER A 198 -2.09 21.80 7.30
CA SER A 198 -0.80 22.01 7.96
C SER A 198 -0.26 23.43 7.69
N TRP A 199 -0.43 23.94 6.47
CA TRP A 199 -0.06 25.31 6.10
C TRP A 199 -0.91 26.36 6.83
N LEU A 200 -2.23 26.17 6.90
CA LEU A 200 -3.16 27.03 7.66
C LEU A 200 -2.84 27.00 9.17
N LEU A 201 -2.54 25.83 9.71
CA LEU A 201 -2.14 25.68 11.11
C LEU A 201 -0.83 26.43 11.38
N MET A 202 0.15 26.35 10.47
CA MET A 202 1.40 27.09 10.59
C MET A 202 1.16 28.61 10.56
N LEU A 203 0.29 29.10 9.67
CA LEU A 203 -0.11 30.51 9.63
C LEU A 203 -0.83 30.96 10.91
N LEU A 204 -1.73 30.13 11.44
CA LEU A 204 -2.44 30.39 12.69
C LEU A 204 -1.46 30.55 13.85
N ILE A 205 -0.50 29.63 13.99
CA ILE A 205 0.53 29.67 15.04
C ILE A 205 1.40 30.92 14.89
N ALA A 206 1.82 31.26 13.66
CA ALA A 206 2.60 32.47 13.41
C ALA A 206 1.82 33.75 13.77
N ALA A 207 0.54 33.84 13.39
CA ALA A 207 -0.31 34.96 13.74
C ALA A 207 -0.50 35.09 15.26
N LEU A 208 -0.68 33.96 15.96
CA LEU A 208 -0.77 33.93 17.41
C LEU A 208 0.53 34.41 18.07
N ALA A 209 1.69 33.99 17.56
CA ALA A 209 2.99 34.44 18.07
C ALA A 209 3.18 35.95 17.89
N VAL A 210 2.80 36.50 16.73
CA VAL A 210 2.84 37.95 16.46
C VAL A 210 1.87 38.70 17.37
N LEU A 211 0.65 38.19 17.56
CA LEU A 211 -0.34 38.79 18.46
C LEU A 211 0.19 38.85 19.90
N ILE A 212 0.75 37.74 20.40
CA ILE A 212 1.35 37.66 21.74
C ILE A 212 2.51 38.65 21.86
N ALA A 213 3.39 38.74 20.85
CA ALA A 213 4.48 39.71 20.84
C ALA A 213 3.94 41.15 20.95
N ILE A 214 2.94 41.51 20.14
CA ILE A 214 2.30 42.83 20.21
C ILE A 214 1.73 43.11 21.60
N LEU A 215 1.04 42.15 22.21
CA LEU A 215 0.47 42.30 23.56
C LEU A 215 1.55 42.51 24.63
N ILE A 216 2.68 41.83 24.54
CA ILE A 216 3.82 42.01 25.45
C ILE A 216 4.44 43.42 25.29
N PHE A 217 4.64 43.86 24.04
CA PHE A 217 5.25 45.16 23.77
C PHE A 217 4.33 46.35 24.08
N GLN A 218 3.01 46.19 24.05
CA GLN A 218 2.07 47.23 24.52
C GLN A 218 2.20 47.54 26.02
N GLN A 219 2.64 46.58 26.83
CA GLN A 219 2.79 46.74 28.28
C GLN A 219 4.20 47.21 28.70
N SER A 220 5.11 47.41 27.73
CA SER A 220 6.49 47.79 28.00
C SER A 220 6.65 49.33 28.04
N PRO A 221 7.16 49.93 29.13
CA PRO A 221 7.42 51.37 29.17
C PRO A 221 8.54 51.75 28.19
N GLN A 222 8.31 52.77 27.37
CA GLN A 222 9.30 53.33 26.46
C GLN A 222 10.53 53.80 27.25
N GLN A 223 11.67 53.13 27.11
CA GLN A 223 12.93 53.63 27.67
C GLN A 223 13.32 54.89 26.90
N SER A 224 13.29 56.03 27.59
CA SER A 224 13.83 57.28 27.04
C SER A 224 15.33 57.10 26.79
N PRO A 225 15.86 57.52 25.63
CA PRO A 225 17.30 57.43 25.38
C PRO A 225 18.06 58.19 26.48
N PRO A 226 19.21 57.68 26.93
CA PRO A 226 20.03 58.40 27.90
C PRO A 226 20.38 59.79 27.33
N PRO A 227 20.33 60.85 28.14
CA PRO A 227 20.62 62.20 27.68
C PRO A 227 22.04 62.27 27.07
N PRO A 228 22.25 63.03 25.98
CA PRO A 228 23.57 63.20 25.41
C PRO A 228 24.53 63.77 26.46
N VAL A 229 25.67 63.11 26.64
CA VAL A 229 26.76 63.60 27.49
C VAL A 229 27.21 64.99 27.01
N PRO A 230 27.30 66.01 27.89
CA PRO A 230 27.76 67.33 27.49
C PRO A 230 29.23 67.28 27.04
N PRO A 231 29.62 68.01 25.99
CA PRO A 231 31.01 68.06 25.55
C PRO A 231 31.83 68.87 26.56
N THR A 232 32.48 68.19 27.52
CA THR A 232 33.56 68.80 28.30
C THR A 232 34.85 68.68 27.49
N GLY A 233 35.22 69.73 26.78
CA GLY A 233 36.47 69.79 26.03
C GLY A 233 36.61 71.08 25.25
N SER A 234 37.14 72.11 25.90
CA SER A 234 37.56 73.37 25.28
C SER A 234 38.48 73.14 24.08
N PRO A 235 38.39 73.94 23.00
CA PRO A 235 39.25 73.77 21.83
C PRO A 235 40.69 74.20 22.16
N PRO A 236 41.73 73.40 21.84
CA PRO A 236 43.10 73.88 21.90
C PRO A 236 43.38 74.86 20.74
N PRO A 237 44.25 75.87 20.94
CA PRO A 237 44.50 76.92 19.95
C PRO A 237 45.30 76.39 18.76
N GLN A 238 44.99 76.93 17.57
CA GLN A 238 45.74 76.76 16.35
C GLN A 238 47.15 77.35 16.48
N SER A 239 48.17 76.56 16.13
CA SER A 239 49.51 77.05 15.80
C SER A 239 50.30 75.96 15.06
N GLY A 240 50.77 76.26 13.84
CA GLY A 240 51.88 75.54 13.21
C GLY A 240 51.61 75.00 11.80
N SER A 241 52.04 75.79 10.81
CA SER A 241 52.04 75.57 9.35
C SER A 241 52.82 74.31 8.85
N PRO A 242 52.65 73.90 7.56
CA PRO A 242 53.00 72.58 6.94
C PRO A 242 54.46 72.56 6.43
N PRO A 243 55.07 71.54 5.73
CA PRO A 243 54.55 70.48 4.80
C PRO A 243 55.40 69.15 4.86
N PRO A 244 55.64 68.29 3.82
CA PRO A 244 54.97 68.04 2.54
C PRO A 244 54.60 66.55 2.24
N GLN A 245 53.88 66.40 1.13
CA GLN A 245 53.43 65.19 0.45
C GLN A 245 54.55 64.21 0.06
N SER A 246 54.27 62.90 0.08
CA SER A 246 54.42 61.98 -1.07
C SER A 246 54.17 60.52 -0.67
N GLY A 247 53.44 59.77 -1.51
CA GLY A 247 53.42 58.30 -1.49
C GLY A 247 52.02 57.66 -1.42
N SER A 248 51.38 57.52 -2.58
CA SER A 248 50.16 56.71 -2.80
C SER A 248 50.46 55.19 -2.72
N PRO A 249 49.46 54.31 -2.95
CA PRO A 249 48.58 53.69 -1.96
C PRO A 249 48.90 52.20 -1.73
N SER A 250 48.37 51.57 -0.67
CA SER A 250 48.28 50.11 -0.59
C SER A 250 46.82 49.68 -0.38
N PRO A 251 46.32 48.66 -1.11
CA PRO A 251 44.91 48.47 -1.32
C PRO A 251 44.24 47.54 -0.30
N GLN A 252 42.92 47.60 -0.35
CA GLN A 252 41.89 47.00 0.49
C GLN A 252 42.11 45.50 0.77
N SER A 253 42.06 45.12 2.05
CA SER A 253 41.77 43.75 2.47
C SER A 253 40.28 43.63 2.76
N GLY A 254 39.52 43.13 1.79
CA GLY A 254 38.17 42.61 2.00
C GLY A 254 38.26 41.09 2.15
N SER A 255 38.08 40.59 3.37
CA SER A 255 37.80 39.17 3.61
C SER A 255 36.30 38.97 3.82
N PRO A 256 35.58 38.29 2.92
CA PRO A 256 34.31 37.68 3.26
C PRO A 256 34.53 36.35 4.00
N SER A 257 33.71 36.13 5.03
CA SER A 257 33.61 34.88 5.80
C SER A 257 33.14 33.69 4.92
N PRO A 258 33.50 32.45 5.30
CA PRO A 258 33.46 31.29 4.40
C PRO A 258 32.07 30.67 4.23
N GLN A 259 31.79 30.23 3.00
CA GLN A 259 30.77 29.23 2.68
C GLN A 259 31.33 27.83 2.98
N SER A 260 30.79 27.15 3.99
CA SER A 260 30.99 25.71 4.16
C SER A 260 29.84 24.97 3.46
N GLY A 261 30.05 24.60 2.20
CA GLY A 261 29.33 23.49 1.57
C GLY A 261 30.07 22.20 1.91
N SER A 262 29.38 21.24 2.51
CA SER A 262 29.89 19.86 2.66
C SER A 262 29.66 19.10 1.34
N PRO A 263 30.71 18.66 0.63
CA PRO A 263 30.58 17.59 -0.35
C PRO A 263 30.56 16.23 0.36
N SER A 264 29.74 15.32 -0.17
CA SER A 264 29.65 13.91 0.18
C SER A 264 31.00 13.19 0.03
N PRO A 265 31.39 12.30 0.96
CA PRO A 265 32.40 11.30 0.67
C PRO A 265 31.74 10.03 0.10
N GLN A 266 32.07 9.74 -1.16
CA GLN A 266 32.06 8.38 -1.69
C GLN A 266 33.05 7.54 -0.89
N SER A 267 32.58 6.45 -0.29
CA SER A 267 33.43 5.40 0.24
C SER A 267 33.23 4.13 -0.58
N GLY A 268 34.02 4.00 -1.63
CA GLY A 268 34.41 2.70 -2.16
C GLY A 268 35.63 2.20 -1.40
N SER A 269 35.60 0.94 -0.98
CA SER A 269 36.82 0.18 -0.69
C SER A 269 36.56 -1.33 -0.76
N PRO A 270 37.60 -2.12 -1.07
CA PRO A 270 37.51 -3.23 -2.02
C PRO A 270 37.47 -4.60 -1.34
N SER A 271 37.13 -5.62 -2.13
CA SER A 271 37.24 -7.04 -1.80
C SER A 271 38.67 -7.43 -1.41
N PRO A 272 38.86 -8.35 -0.45
CA PRO A 272 40.03 -9.22 -0.41
C PRO A 272 39.72 -10.57 -1.09
N GLN A 273 40.53 -10.89 -2.10
CA GLN A 273 40.72 -12.25 -2.60
C GLN A 273 41.45 -13.09 -1.55
N SER A 274 40.97 -14.33 -1.35
CA SER A 274 41.77 -15.42 -0.79
C SER A 274 41.47 -16.70 -1.60
N GLY A 275 42.40 -17.09 -2.49
CA GLY A 275 42.62 -18.52 -2.82
C GLY A 275 43.39 -19.17 -1.66
N SER A 276 43.47 -20.47 -1.42
CA SER A 276 43.37 -21.74 -2.18
C SER A 276 43.39 -22.86 -1.08
N PRO A 277 43.50 -24.20 -1.30
CA PRO A 277 43.14 -25.09 -2.42
C PRO A 277 42.20 -26.24 -1.97
N SER A 278 41.80 -27.12 -2.91
CA SER A 278 41.15 -28.42 -2.67
C SER A 278 42.02 -29.40 -1.87
N PRO A 279 41.42 -30.47 -1.33
CA PRO A 279 42.00 -31.80 -1.51
C PRO A 279 41.03 -32.78 -2.18
N GLN A 280 41.60 -33.55 -3.09
CA GLN A 280 41.04 -34.77 -3.68
C GLN A 280 40.89 -35.86 -2.61
N SER A 281 39.81 -36.63 -2.71
CA SER A 281 39.76 -38.01 -2.21
C SER A 281 39.02 -38.87 -3.24
N GLY A 282 39.77 -39.65 -4.03
CA GLY A 282 39.25 -40.84 -4.72
C GLY A 282 39.09 -41.99 -3.71
N SER A 283 38.05 -42.82 -3.76
CA SER A 283 37.86 -44.05 -4.59
C SER A 283 37.51 -45.19 -3.59
N PRO A 284 36.95 -46.38 -3.95
CA PRO A 284 36.33 -46.86 -5.19
C PRO A 284 34.93 -47.51 -4.98
N SER A 285 34.30 -47.92 -6.09
CA SER A 285 33.17 -48.87 -6.16
C SER A 285 33.55 -50.32 -5.76
N PRO A 286 32.55 -51.20 -5.57
CA PRO A 286 32.39 -52.33 -6.50
C PRO A 286 30.91 -52.49 -6.93
N GLN A 287 30.60 -52.56 -8.22
CA GLN A 287 30.54 -53.76 -9.07
C GLN A 287 29.56 -54.87 -8.62
N SER A 288 28.41 -54.88 -9.30
CA SER A 288 27.65 -56.04 -9.81
C SER A 288 26.82 -55.49 -11.00
N GLY A 289 26.89 -55.91 -12.26
CA GLY A 289 27.33 -57.16 -12.89
C GLY A 289 26.29 -58.24 -12.61
N SER A 290 25.45 -58.74 -13.53
CA SER A 290 25.26 -58.63 -14.99
C SER A 290 23.87 -59.29 -15.29
N PRO A 291 23.51 -59.81 -16.49
CA PRO A 291 22.83 -59.15 -17.60
C PRO A 291 21.53 -59.87 -18.09
N SER A 292 20.97 -59.40 -19.23
CA SER A 292 20.06 -60.08 -20.19
C SER A 292 18.70 -59.36 -20.33
N ALA A 293 18.12 -59.08 -21.49
CA ALA A 293 18.41 -59.44 -22.87
C ALA A 293 17.75 -58.44 -23.86
N ALA A 294 18.21 -58.51 -25.11
CA ALA A 294 17.71 -57.96 -26.38
C ALA A 294 16.19 -57.70 -26.51
N GLY A 295 15.68 -56.75 -27.31
CA GLY A 295 16.27 -55.90 -28.34
C GLY A 295 15.18 -54.99 -28.99
N PRO A 296 15.49 -54.19 -30.02
CA PRO A 296 14.48 -53.53 -30.87
C PRO A 296 14.69 -53.86 -32.38
N PRO A 297 13.92 -53.32 -33.35
CA PRO A 297 12.52 -52.85 -33.38
C PRO A 297 11.72 -53.40 -34.61
N SER A 298 10.50 -52.87 -34.82
CA SER A 298 9.74 -52.69 -36.11
C SER A 298 8.44 -53.52 -36.28
N PRO A 299 7.54 -53.16 -37.22
CA PRO A 299 6.41 -52.24 -37.02
C PRO A 299 5.06 -52.90 -37.40
N ASN A 300 3.92 -52.25 -37.15
CA ASN A 300 2.77 -52.49 -38.03
C ASN A 300 1.74 -51.35 -38.08
N SER A 301 1.28 -51.14 -39.32
CA SER A 301 0.23 -50.24 -39.78
C SER A 301 -0.95 -51.10 -40.25
N ARG A 302 -2.16 -50.56 -40.15
CA ARG A 302 -3.46 -51.10 -40.65
C ARG A 302 -4.07 -52.29 -39.90
N LEU A 303 -5.13 -52.00 -39.13
CA LEU A 303 -6.53 -52.35 -39.42
C LEU A 303 -7.45 -51.59 -38.46
#